data_AF-A0A520Q3B6-F1
#
_entry.id   AF-A0A520Q3B6-F1
#
_cell.length_a   1.000
_cell.length_b   1.000
_cell.length_c   1.000
_cell.angle_alpha   90.00
_cell.angle_beta   90.00
_cell.angle_gamma   90.00
#
_symmetry.space_group_name_H-M   'P 1'
#
loop_
_entity.id
_entity.type
_entity.pdbx_description
1 polymer ?
#
loop_
_entity_poly.entity_id
_entity_poly.type
_entity_poly.pdbx_seq_one_letter_code
_entity_poly.pdbx_strand_id
1 'polypeptide(L)'
;MRSSLALFCALVFLVLLPGCAPQLDLSNKPCPCAPGFFCVDDLCVPGLSGGDAGGPAGLIQITGLRSDWQTPNSLHWRWTLVGEQADFAELTLVIAENEEDLLAQTGTARVIDRTERASLGVYYRRRTSGEEDLVDSVFTDQHTPNTRYVAQMIATDSLGNTSRSNIAPATTTIAPLPGAGLVLFSDDRPRGYPLPEVPPVTLSTEAPHEGTHHIEYVQTECPGGEPLCFENIRWQDLRAGAPAFTGGSFGLAYLEMAVEIDAVEPSFWSEIGINLHVEGPDETWLFKPFVPRYGDGYHIIQVPLRVLDRGGESLTFEHLAARSVNGFRLGAIFPVGTRVRIDEVAIRW
;
A
#
# COMPACT_ATOMS: atom_id res chain seq x y z
N MET A 1 41.20 28.84 87.68
CA MET A 1 41.55 27.54 87.07
C MET A 1 40.26 26.79 86.77
N ARG A 2 40.00 26.45 85.48
CA ARG A 2 38.86 25.67 84.95
C ARG A 2 37.49 26.37 85.06
N SER A 3 36.61 26.46 84.07
CA SER A 3 36.49 25.92 82.70
C SER A 3 35.47 26.80 81.96
N SER A 4 35.72 27.15 80.70
CA SER A 4 34.71 27.73 79.80
C SER A 4 34.34 26.68 78.74
N LEU A 5 33.06 26.31 78.73
CA LEU A 5 32.43 25.41 77.76
C LEU A 5 32.41 26.07 76.37
N ALA A 6 32.97 25.40 75.37
CA ALA A 6 32.82 25.77 73.96
C ALA A 6 31.63 25.03 73.35
N LEU A 7 30.66 25.79 72.82
CA LEU A 7 29.48 25.32 72.12
C LEU A 7 29.83 25.07 70.65
N PHE A 8 29.82 23.81 70.19
CA PHE A 8 30.01 23.45 68.79
C PHE A 8 28.66 23.52 68.05
N CYS A 9 28.49 24.51 67.17
CA CYS A 9 27.40 24.55 66.19
C CYS A 9 27.76 23.66 64.99
N ALA A 10 27.04 22.56 64.80
CA ALA A 10 27.13 21.75 63.59
C ALA A 10 26.16 22.32 62.54
N LEU A 11 26.71 22.97 61.51
CA LEU A 11 25.97 23.41 60.33
C LEU A 11 25.80 22.20 59.40
N VAL A 12 24.58 21.67 59.30
CA VAL A 12 24.24 20.63 58.32
C VAL A 12 24.09 21.28 56.95
N PHE A 13 25.06 21.06 56.07
CA PHE A 13 24.98 21.41 54.65
C PHE A 13 24.08 20.40 53.93
N LEU A 14 22.84 20.80 53.61
CA LEU A 14 21.94 20.01 52.79
C LEU A 14 22.37 20.13 51.32
N VAL A 15 23.07 19.11 50.81
CA VAL A 15 23.40 19.01 49.38
C VAL A 15 22.16 18.51 48.63
N LEU A 16 21.49 19.41 47.91
CA LEU A 16 20.44 19.07 46.96
C LEU A 16 21.08 18.45 45.71
N LEU A 17 21.10 17.13 45.62
CA LEU A 17 21.36 16.41 44.37
C LEU A 17 20.15 16.63 43.43
N PRO A 18 20.34 16.93 42.13
CA PRO A 18 19.26 16.86 41.17
C PRO A 18 18.91 15.38 40.98
N GLY A 19 17.81 14.95 41.61
CA GLY A 19 17.26 13.64 41.36
C GLY A 19 16.73 13.57 39.93
N CYS A 20 17.31 12.69 39.12
CA CYS A 20 16.58 12.11 37.99
C CYS A 20 15.31 11.48 38.56
N ALA A 21 14.15 12.08 38.33
CA ALA A 21 12.91 11.34 38.45
C ALA A 21 12.98 10.23 37.38
N PRO A 22 12.89 8.94 37.74
CA PRO A 22 12.73 7.90 36.74
C PRO A 22 11.45 8.23 35.99
N GLN A 23 11.58 8.53 34.70
CA GLN A 23 10.45 8.70 33.81
C GLN A 23 9.71 7.35 33.84
N LEU A 24 8.55 7.34 34.47
CA LEU A 24 7.77 6.12 34.67
C LEU A 24 7.43 5.59 33.27
N ASP A 25 8.02 4.45 32.89
CA ASP A 25 7.73 3.84 31.59
C ASP A 25 6.32 3.24 31.64
N LEU A 26 5.40 3.96 31.00
CA LEU A 26 4.00 3.59 30.85
C LEU A 26 3.73 2.79 29.57
N SER A 27 4.78 2.46 28.81
CA SER A 27 4.69 1.60 27.65
C SER A 27 4.27 0.18 28.08
N ASN A 28 3.50 -0.51 27.24
CA ASN A 28 3.01 -1.87 27.46
C ASN A 28 2.18 -2.06 28.75
N LYS A 29 1.52 -1.00 29.24
CA LYS A 29 0.51 -1.12 30.31
C LYS A 29 -0.88 -1.42 29.73
N PRO A 30 -1.74 -2.16 30.44
CA PRO A 30 -3.10 -2.41 29.97
C PRO A 30 -3.92 -1.13 29.89
N CYS A 31 -4.79 -1.03 28.89
CA CYS A 31 -5.67 0.13 28.69
C CYS A 31 -6.69 0.29 29.85
N PRO A 32 -7.16 1.52 30.17
CA PRO A 32 -6.99 2.79 29.46
C PRO A 32 -5.63 3.48 29.69
N CYS A 33 -5.13 4.16 28.66
CA CYS A 33 -3.80 4.76 28.66
C CYS A 33 -3.76 6.17 29.28
N ALA A 34 -2.61 6.52 29.85
CA ALA A 34 -2.35 7.87 30.33
C ALA A 34 -2.24 8.86 29.14
N PRO A 35 -2.46 10.18 29.35
CA PRO A 35 -2.29 11.18 28.30
C PRO A 35 -0.91 11.08 27.63
N GLY A 36 -0.89 11.09 26.28
CA GLY A 36 0.32 10.89 25.47
C GLY A 36 0.62 9.43 25.10
N PHE A 37 -0.19 8.47 25.57
CA PHE A 37 -0.15 7.06 25.20
C PHE A 37 -1.47 6.63 24.59
N PHE A 38 -1.43 5.69 23.66
CA PHE A 38 -2.59 5.17 22.93
C PHE A 38 -2.74 3.67 23.15
N CYS A 39 -3.98 3.20 23.15
CA CYS A 39 -4.29 1.78 23.29
C CYS A 39 -4.12 1.06 21.94
N VAL A 40 -3.20 0.11 21.87
CA VAL A 40 -2.95 -0.78 20.73
C VAL A 40 -2.86 -2.21 21.25
N ASP A 41 -3.73 -3.11 20.76
CA ASP A 41 -3.79 -4.51 21.21
C ASP A 41 -3.83 -4.67 22.74
N ASP A 42 -4.74 -3.94 23.39
CA ASP A 42 -4.90 -3.85 24.86
C ASP A 42 -3.69 -3.29 25.62
N LEU A 43 -2.69 -2.73 24.93
CA LEU A 43 -1.47 -2.19 25.53
C LEU A 43 -1.22 -0.72 25.16
N CYS A 44 -0.65 0.04 26.09
CA CYS A 44 -0.32 1.43 25.89
C CYS A 44 1.00 1.60 25.14
N VAL A 45 0.96 2.24 23.98
CA VAL A 45 2.16 2.63 23.21
C VAL A 45 2.34 4.15 23.27
N PRO A 46 3.58 4.65 23.43
CA PRO A 46 3.85 6.09 23.40
C PRO A 46 3.50 6.65 22.02
N GLY A 47 2.80 7.78 21.99
CA GLY A 47 2.60 8.53 20.73
C GLY A 47 3.95 8.99 20.20
N LEU A 48 4.24 8.69 18.93
CA LEU A 48 5.41 9.26 18.25
C LEU A 48 5.11 10.74 17.99
N SER A 49 5.52 11.60 18.91
CA SER A 49 5.50 13.05 18.74
C SER A 49 6.56 13.45 17.72
N GLY A 50 6.25 13.25 16.45
CA GLY A 50 7.00 13.79 15.32
C GLY A 50 6.67 15.26 15.11
N GLY A 51 6.94 16.09 16.12
CA GLY A 51 6.83 17.54 16.03
C GLY A 51 8.20 18.18 16.17
N ASP A 52 8.89 18.38 15.04
CA ASP A 52 9.75 19.55 14.97
C ASP A 52 8.84 20.77 15.24
N ALA A 53 9.10 21.44 16.36
CA ALA A 53 8.33 22.55 16.93
C ALA A 53 7.07 22.21 17.77
N GLY A 54 7.19 21.37 18.80
CA GLY A 54 6.49 21.56 20.09
C GLY A 54 4.95 21.71 20.09
N GLY A 55 4.26 21.31 19.03
CA GLY A 55 2.81 21.29 18.94
C GLY A 55 2.19 20.15 19.74
N PRO A 56 0.88 20.21 20.06
CA PRO A 56 0.18 19.09 20.66
C PRO A 56 0.23 17.87 19.73
N ALA A 57 0.36 16.67 20.31
CA ALA A 57 0.32 15.43 19.55
C ALA A 57 -1.03 15.30 18.83
N GLY A 58 -1.01 14.99 17.53
CA GLY A 58 -2.23 14.83 16.75
C GLY A 58 -3.14 13.72 17.27
N LEU A 59 -4.45 13.90 17.08
CA LEU A 59 -5.48 12.93 17.49
C LEU A 59 -5.46 11.64 16.65
N ILE A 60 -4.91 11.73 15.44
CA ILE A 60 -4.59 10.59 14.59
C ILE A 60 -3.11 10.25 14.72
N GLN A 61 -2.82 8.98 14.97
CA GLN A 61 -1.47 8.44 15.13
C GLN A 61 -1.20 7.31 14.16
N ILE A 62 0.05 7.20 13.74
CA ILE A 62 0.52 6.14 12.86
C ILE A 62 1.72 5.47 13.48
N THR A 63 1.67 4.16 13.63
CA THR A 63 2.76 3.36 14.18
C THR A 63 3.07 2.15 13.30
N GLY A 64 4.25 1.57 13.49
CA GLY A 64 4.62 0.30 12.84
C GLY A 64 4.67 0.36 11.31
N LEU A 65 5.03 1.52 10.74
CA LEU A 65 5.23 1.65 9.30
C LEU A 65 6.32 0.67 8.86
N ARG A 66 6.01 -0.13 7.85
CA ARG A 66 6.92 -1.10 7.24
C ARG A 66 6.52 -1.36 5.79
N SER A 67 7.48 -1.83 4.99
CA SER A 67 7.14 -2.49 3.74
C SER A 67 6.98 -3.98 3.98
N ASP A 68 5.84 -4.54 3.56
CA ASP A 68 5.55 -5.98 3.68
C ASP A 68 5.89 -6.76 2.40
N TRP A 69 5.89 -6.08 1.25
CA TRP A 69 6.43 -6.63 0.01
C TRP A 69 6.97 -5.56 -0.95
N GLN A 70 7.84 -6.03 -1.84
CA GLN A 70 8.50 -5.25 -2.89
C GLN A 70 8.60 -6.01 -4.21
N THR A 71 8.70 -5.25 -5.31
CA THR A 71 9.04 -5.68 -6.68
C THR A 71 10.14 -4.75 -7.22
N PRO A 72 10.53 -4.82 -8.51
CA PRO A 72 11.52 -3.89 -9.06
C PRO A 72 11.08 -2.43 -9.08
N ASN A 73 9.78 -2.16 -9.27
CA ASN A 73 9.25 -0.81 -9.44
C ASN A 73 8.13 -0.46 -8.46
N SER A 74 7.75 -1.37 -7.56
CA SER A 74 6.68 -1.14 -6.59
C SER A 74 7.07 -1.53 -5.17
N LEU A 75 6.56 -0.75 -4.22
CA LEU A 75 6.65 -1.00 -2.78
C LEU A 75 5.27 -0.90 -2.17
N HIS A 76 4.91 -1.86 -1.33
CA HIS A 76 3.71 -1.79 -0.51
C HIS A 76 4.07 -1.50 0.92
N TRP A 77 3.36 -0.53 1.49
CA TRP A 77 3.58 -0.01 2.83
C TRP A 77 2.36 -0.32 3.68
N ARG A 78 2.59 -0.75 4.92
CA ARG A 78 1.56 -1.00 5.91
C ARG A 78 1.88 -0.33 7.23
N TRP A 79 0.85 0.07 7.94
CA TRP A 79 0.94 0.72 9.25
C TRP A 79 -0.25 0.34 10.12
N THR A 80 -0.19 0.76 11.39
CA THR A 80 -1.32 0.78 12.31
C THR A 80 -1.80 2.21 12.42
N LEU A 81 -3.07 2.46 12.12
CA LEU A 81 -3.73 3.76 12.27
C LEU A 81 -4.53 3.76 13.58
N VAL A 82 -4.31 4.75 14.42
CA VAL A 82 -4.97 4.90 15.72
C VAL A 82 -5.62 6.27 15.81
N GLY A 83 -6.87 6.32 16.27
CA GLY A 83 -7.66 7.54 16.37
C GLY A 83 -9.12 7.27 16.00
N GLU A 84 -9.89 8.35 15.86
CA GLU A 84 -11.30 8.29 15.46
C GLU A 84 -11.48 8.93 14.08
N GLN A 85 -12.42 8.41 13.29
CA GLN A 85 -12.71 8.94 11.95
C GLN A 85 -13.07 10.44 11.98
N ALA A 86 -13.75 10.90 13.03
CA ALA A 86 -14.15 12.29 13.18
C ALA A 86 -12.96 13.26 13.31
N ASP A 87 -11.80 12.75 13.73
CA ASP A 87 -10.58 13.52 13.92
C ASP A 87 -9.65 13.41 12.71
N PHE A 88 -9.99 12.63 11.68
CA PHE A 88 -9.13 12.42 10.51
C PHE A 88 -9.25 13.54 9.49
N ALA A 89 -8.09 14.05 9.02
CA ALA A 89 -8.04 14.92 7.85
C ALA A 89 -7.37 14.24 6.66
N GLU A 90 -6.11 13.82 6.79
CA GLU A 90 -5.37 13.17 5.69
C GLU A 90 -4.13 12.41 6.18
N LEU A 91 -3.63 11.53 5.32
CA LEU A 91 -2.32 10.89 5.41
C LEU A 91 -1.41 11.43 4.30
N THR A 92 -0.11 11.46 4.56
CA THR A 92 0.92 11.76 3.57
C THR A 92 2.09 10.83 3.76
N LEU A 93 2.51 10.16 2.70
CA LEU A 93 3.69 9.31 2.68
C LEU A 93 4.84 10.09 2.04
N VAL A 94 5.94 10.27 2.77
CA VAL A 94 7.19 10.78 2.21
C VAL A 94 8.11 9.60 1.98
N ILE A 95 8.69 9.49 0.78
CA ILE A 95 9.69 8.48 0.43
C ILE A 95 10.92 9.18 -0.12
N ALA A 96 12.12 8.73 0.25
CA ALA A 96 13.39 9.18 -0.32
C ALA A 96 14.41 8.03 -0.38
N GLU A 97 15.53 8.22 -1.07
CA GLU A 97 16.60 7.20 -1.13
C GLU A 97 17.48 7.19 0.13
N ASN A 98 17.43 8.25 0.93
CA ASN A 98 18.17 8.39 2.18
C ASN A 98 17.40 9.22 3.22
N GLU A 99 17.80 9.10 4.49
CA GLU A 99 17.10 9.70 5.62
C GLU A 99 17.22 11.24 5.67
N GLU A 100 18.33 11.78 5.18
CA GLU A 100 18.55 13.23 5.13
C GLU A 100 17.54 13.89 4.18
N ASP A 101 17.44 13.38 2.96
CA ASP A 101 16.46 13.82 1.96
C ASP A 101 15.02 13.65 2.47
N LEU A 102 14.72 12.53 3.14
CA LEU A 102 13.41 12.25 3.73
C LEU A 102 13.01 13.32 4.76
N LEU A 103 13.89 13.61 5.71
CA LEU A 103 13.62 14.56 6.80
C LEU A 103 13.56 16.00 6.29
N ALA A 104 14.46 16.37 5.37
CA ALA A 104 14.47 17.68 4.75
C ALA A 104 13.35 17.88 3.71
N GLN A 105 12.76 16.79 3.21
CA GLN A 105 11.87 16.76 2.03
C GLN A 105 12.51 17.43 0.81
N THR A 106 13.76 17.06 0.52
CA THR A 106 14.52 17.60 -0.61
C THR A 106 15.22 16.49 -1.40
N GLY A 107 15.92 16.84 -2.48
CA GLY A 107 16.72 15.87 -3.24
C GLY A 107 15.87 14.77 -3.86
N THR A 108 16.04 13.53 -3.37
CA THR A 108 15.30 12.34 -3.83
C THR A 108 13.90 12.19 -3.19
N ALA A 109 13.50 13.11 -2.31
CA ALA A 109 12.21 13.02 -1.63
C ALA A 109 11.02 13.20 -2.59
N ARG A 110 10.06 12.28 -2.52
CA ARG A 110 8.74 12.35 -3.13
C ARG A 110 7.68 12.38 -2.03
N VAL A 111 6.81 13.38 -2.08
CA VAL A 111 5.65 13.51 -1.21
C VAL A 111 4.45 12.93 -1.93
N ILE A 112 3.84 11.91 -1.33
CA ILE A 112 2.70 11.19 -1.88
C ILE A 112 1.49 11.49 -0.99
N ASP A 113 0.53 12.20 -1.55
CA ASP A 113 -0.66 12.71 -0.86
C ASP A 113 -1.94 12.08 -1.44
N ARG A 114 -3.11 12.61 -1.05
CA ARG A 114 -4.41 12.19 -1.59
C ARG A 114 -4.60 12.48 -3.08
N THR A 115 -3.84 13.43 -3.64
CA THR A 115 -3.92 13.80 -5.06
C THR A 115 -3.29 12.71 -5.91
N GLU A 116 -2.14 12.18 -5.47
CA GLU A 116 -1.50 11.05 -6.13
C GLU A 116 -2.14 9.71 -5.75
N ARG A 117 -2.54 9.55 -4.48
CA ARG A 117 -3.11 8.33 -3.92
C ARG A 117 -4.36 8.63 -3.11
N ALA A 118 -5.52 8.57 -3.76
CA ALA A 118 -6.82 8.89 -3.16
C ALA A 118 -7.06 8.22 -1.80
N SER A 119 -6.57 6.99 -1.59
CA SER A 119 -6.70 6.28 -0.30
C SER A 119 -6.13 7.04 0.89
N LEU A 120 -5.11 7.88 0.69
CA LEU A 120 -4.51 8.68 1.75
C LEU A 120 -5.41 9.84 2.22
N GLY A 121 -6.47 10.16 1.48
CA GLY A 121 -7.45 11.17 1.84
C GLY A 121 -8.68 10.65 2.59
N VAL A 122 -8.75 9.35 2.91
CA VAL A 122 -9.91 8.75 3.58
C VAL A 122 -9.49 7.88 4.77
N TYR A 123 -10.36 7.79 5.79
CA TYR A 123 -10.12 6.95 6.95
C TYR A 123 -10.51 5.48 6.71
N TYR A 124 -11.64 5.28 6.02
CA TYR A 124 -12.18 3.98 5.63
C TYR A 124 -12.31 3.87 4.12
N ARG A 125 -11.98 2.68 3.60
CA ARG A 125 -12.26 2.23 2.24
C ARG A 125 -13.62 1.57 2.23
N ARG A 126 -14.56 2.09 1.43
CA ARG A 126 -15.86 1.47 1.26
C ARG A 126 -15.80 0.31 0.27
N ARG A 127 -16.28 -0.85 0.69
CA ARG A 127 -16.58 -1.99 -0.18
C ARG A 127 -17.92 -1.77 -0.88
N THR A 128 -18.15 -2.48 -1.97
CA THR A 128 -19.47 -2.52 -2.64
C THR A 128 -20.57 -3.10 -1.77
N SER A 129 -20.25 -3.98 -0.83
CA SER A 129 -21.20 -4.54 0.14
C SER A 129 -21.62 -3.56 1.24
N GLY A 130 -21.03 -2.35 1.28
CA GLY A 130 -21.26 -1.36 2.34
C GLY A 130 -20.37 -1.54 3.58
N GLU A 131 -19.56 -2.60 3.63
CA GLU A 131 -18.53 -2.77 4.65
C GLU A 131 -17.39 -1.74 4.47
N GLU A 132 -16.72 -1.39 5.56
CA GLU A 132 -15.65 -0.39 5.59
C GLU A 132 -14.35 -1.02 6.11
N ASP A 133 -13.26 -0.86 5.35
CA ASP A 133 -11.90 -1.30 5.74
C ASP A 133 -11.05 -0.09 6.12
N LEU A 134 -10.44 -0.11 7.30
CA LEU A 134 -9.49 0.93 7.72
C LEU A 134 -8.39 1.11 6.66
N VAL A 135 -8.00 2.35 6.35
CA VAL A 135 -6.82 2.61 5.50
C VAL A 135 -5.55 2.36 6.32
N ASP A 136 -4.96 1.19 6.12
CA ASP A 136 -3.78 0.70 6.82
C ASP A 136 -2.62 0.35 5.87
N SER A 137 -2.78 0.69 4.59
CA SER A 137 -1.90 0.29 3.52
C SER A 137 -1.97 1.21 2.31
N VAL A 138 -0.84 1.37 1.61
CA VAL A 138 -0.75 2.03 0.30
C VAL A 138 0.35 1.38 -0.51
N PHE A 139 0.12 1.23 -1.82
CA PHE A 139 1.18 0.83 -2.75
C PHE A 139 1.72 2.08 -3.45
N THR A 140 3.01 2.02 -3.78
CA THR A 140 3.73 3.08 -4.49
C THR A 140 4.47 2.46 -5.67
N ASP A 141 4.53 3.18 -6.78
CA ASP A 141 5.10 2.74 -8.05
C ASP A 141 6.15 3.73 -8.57
N GLN A 142 6.69 3.43 -9.76
CA GLN A 142 7.72 4.23 -10.44
C GLN A 142 9.05 4.30 -9.66
N HIS A 143 9.33 3.28 -8.86
CA HIS A 143 10.61 3.14 -8.18
C HIS A 143 11.69 2.62 -9.12
N THR A 144 12.94 2.96 -8.85
CA THR A 144 14.09 2.41 -9.57
C THR A 144 14.37 0.98 -9.05
N PRO A 145 14.61 -0.01 -9.93
CA PRO A 145 15.01 -1.35 -9.51
C PRO A 145 16.29 -1.35 -8.67
N ASN A 146 16.39 -2.33 -7.76
CA ASN A 146 17.56 -2.52 -6.89
C ASN A 146 17.99 -1.26 -6.13
N THR A 147 17.02 -0.47 -5.67
CA THR A 147 17.24 0.82 -5.00
C THR A 147 16.70 0.78 -3.59
N ARG A 148 17.49 1.29 -2.65
CA ARG A 148 17.09 1.43 -1.25
C ARG A 148 16.27 2.71 -1.09
N TYR A 149 15.15 2.58 -0.40
CA TYR A 149 14.29 3.69 -0.01
C TYR A 149 14.10 3.70 1.51
N VAL A 150 13.80 4.89 2.02
CA VAL A 150 13.27 5.12 3.37
C VAL A 150 11.97 5.89 3.25
N ALA A 151 11.00 5.58 4.11
CA ALA A 151 9.70 6.23 4.10
C ALA A 151 9.23 6.62 5.50
N GLN A 152 8.44 7.68 5.58
CA GLN A 152 7.75 8.09 6.80
C GLN A 152 6.33 8.52 6.44
N MET A 153 5.36 8.04 7.22
CA MET A 153 3.98 8.45 7.11
C MET A 153 3.72 9.60 8.08
N ILE A 154 2.97 10.59 7.62
CA ILE A 154 2.52 11.75 8.37
C ILE A 154 0.99 11.68 8.41
N ALA A 155 0.40 11.70 9.60
CA ALA A 155 -1.05 11.88 9.77
C ALA A 155 -1.32 13.31 10.16
N THR A 156 -2.33 13.92 9.54
CA THR A 156 -2.88 15.22 9.91
C THR A 156 -4.29 15.02 10.46
N ASP A 157 -4.57 15.57 11.63
CA ASP A 157 -5.91 15.54 12.23
C ASP A 157 -6.78 16.72 11.77
N SER A 158 -8.07 16.69 12.12
CA SER A 158 -9.06 17.72 11.76
C SER A 158 -8.79 19.10 12.38
N LEU A 159 -7.88 19.18 13.36
CA LEU A 159 -7.40 20.41 13.97
C LEU A 159 -6.08 20.91 13.35
N GLY A 160 -5.53 20.18 12.38
CA GLY A 160 -4.28 20.50 11.69
C GLY A 160 -3.01 20.05 12.44
N ASN A 161 -3.13 19.28 13.51
CA ASN A 161 -1.96 18.73 14.20
C ASN A 161 -1.44 17.50 13.45
N THR A 162 -0.13 17.32 13.49
CA THR A 162 0.52 16.20 12.79
C THR A 162 1.10 15.17 13.75
N SER A 163 1.05 13.90 13.37
CA SER A 163 1.85 12.82 13.95
C SER A 163 2.70 12.17 12.85
N ARG A 164 3.81 11.55 13.23
CA ARG A 164 4.72 10.89 12.29
C ARG A 164 5.01 9.47 12.73
N SER A 165 5.06 8.55 11.79
CA SER A 165 5.49 7.18 12.04
C SER A 165 6.99 7.09 12.29
N ASN A 166 7.46 5.89 12.65
CA ASN A 166 8.85 5.52 12.48
C ASN A 166 9.28 5.66 11.00
N ILE A 167 10.58 5.80 10.78
CA ILE A 167 11.17 5.73 9.44
C ILE A 167 11.33 4.25 9.07
N ALA A 168 10.78 3.87 7.91
CA ALA A 168 10.72 2.49 7.44
C ALA A 168 11.64 2.31 6.23
N PRO A 169 12.64 1.42 6.28
CA PRO A 169 13.46 1.11 5.12
C PRO A 169 12.79 0.06 4.23
N ALA A 170 13.01 0.16 2.92
CA ALA A 170 12.68 -0.86 1.94
C ALA A 170 13.73 -0.90 0.83
N THR A 171 13.78 -1.98 0.06
CA THR A 171 14.67 -2.08 -1.11
C THR A 171 13.92 -2.82 -2.21
N THR A 172 13.78 -2.17 -3.36
CA THR A 172 13.18 -2.78 -4.55
C THR A 172 14.04 -3.94 -5.04
N THR A 173 13.41 -4.92 -5.70
CA THR A 173 14.13 -6.08 -6.20
C THR A 173 14.86 -5.75 -7.51
N ILE A 174 15.72 -6.65 -7.96
CA ILE A 174 16.41 -6.53 -9.25
C ILE A 174 15.40 -6.75 -10.37
N ALA A 175 15.50 -5.98 -11.45
CA ALA A 175 14.68 -6.17 -12.64
C ALA A 175 15.03 -7.50 -13.34
N PRO A 176 14.03 -8.21 -13.90
CA PRO A 176 14.26 -9.44 -14.65
C PRO A 176 15.11 -9.16 -15.89
N LEU A 177 15.75 -10.21 -16.43
CA LEU A 177 16.45 -10.10 -17.70
C LEU A 177 15.46 -9.72 -18.82
N PRO A 178 15.86 -8.92 -19.82
CA PRO A 178 15.01 -8.62 -20.97
C PRO A 178 14.48 -9.91 -21.62
N GLY A 179 13.17 -9.98 -21.84
CA GLY A 179 12.49 -11.15 -22.40
C GLY A 179 12.28 -12.33 -21.42
N ALA A 180 12.72 -12.23 -20.17
CA ALA A 180 12.35 -13.18 -19.13
C ALA A 180 10.94 -12.88 -18.61
N GLY A 181 10.00 -13.77 -18.91
CA GLY A 181 8.62 -13.64 -18.46
C GLY A 181 7.66 -14.52 -19.25
N LEU A 182 6.44 -14.61 -18.75
CA LEU A 182 5.29 -15.14 -19.45
C LEU A 182 4.39 -13.96 -19.84
N VAL A 183 4.38 -13.62 -21.12
CA VAL A 183 3.53 -12.56 -21.66
C VAL A 183 2.09 -13.07 -21.76
N LEU A 184 1.16 -12.35 -21.15
CA LEU A 184 -0.27 -12.63 -21.20
C LEU A 184 -0.98 -11.72 -22.21
N PHE A 185 -0.52 -10.48 -22.36
CA PHE A 185 -0.95 -9.52 -23.37
C PHE A 185 0.18 -8.49 -23.65
N SER A 186 0.31 -8.01 -24.89
CA SER A 186 1.24 -6.93 -25.28
C SER A 186 0.67 -6.13 -26.45
N ASP A 187 0.36 -6.79 -27.58
CA ASP A 187 -0.15 -6.09 -28.78
C ASP A 187 -1.22 -6.91 -29.50
N ASP A 188 -0.89 -8.14 -29.89
CA ASP A 188 -1.85 -9.03 -30.54
C ASP A 188 -3.00 -9.43 -29.60
N ARG A 189 -4.20 -9.59 -30.18
CA ARG A 189 -5.36 -10.10 -29.44
C ARG A 189 -5.01 -11.43 -28.77
N PRO A 190 -5.09 -11.51 -27.43
CA PRO A 190 -4.81 -12.77 -26.75
C PRO A 190 -5.85 -13.83 -27.12
N ARG A 191 -5.43 -15.09 -27.04
CA ARG A 191 -6.35 -16.23 -27.13
C ARG A 191 -7.46 -16.11 -26.08
N GLY A 192 -8.61 -16.72 -26.33
CA GLY A 192 -9.70 -16.78 -25.37
C GLY A 192 -10.64 -15.61 -25.54
N TYR A 193 -11.22 -15.13 -24.45
CA TYR A 193 -12.25 -14.11 -24.50
C TYR A 193 -12.19 -13.17 -23.30
N PRO A 194 -12.51 -11.88 -23.51
CA PRO A 194 -12.59 -10.92 -22.42
C PRO A 194 -13.97 -10.94 -21.75
N LEU A 195 -14.03 -10.45 -20.52
CA LEU A 195 -15.24 -10.07 -19.82
C LEU A 195 -15.05 -8.71 -19.13
N PRO A 196 -16.12 -7.92 -18.93
CA PRO A 196 -17.51 -8.22 -19.30
C PRO A 196 -17.80 -8.16 -20.81
N GLU A 197 -18.88 -8.80 -21.24
CA GLU A 197 -19.35 -8.75 -22.65
C GLU A 197 -20.20 -7.51 -22.92
N VAL A 198 -20.81 -6.93 -21.88
CA VAL A 198 -21.68 -5.76 -21.95
C VAL A 198 -21.40 -4.84 -20.75
N PRO A 199 -20.92 -3.60 -20.97
CA PRO A 199 -20.30 -3.16 -22.23
C PRO A 199 -19.06 -4.01 -22.56
N PRO A 200 -18.74 -4.20 -23.85
CA PRO A 200 -17.65 -5.10 -24.24
C PRO A 200 -16.30 -4.48 -23.91
N VAL A 201 -15.39 -5.32 -23.42
CA VAL A 201 -13.96 -5.04 -23.45
C VAL A 201 -13.46 -5.14 -24.89
N THR A 202 -12.72 -4.12 -25.36
CA THR A 202 -12.25 -4.01 -26.74
C THR A 202 -10.72 -3.97 -26.80
N LEU A 203 -10.19 -4.11 -28.02
CA LEU A 203 -8.81 -3.75 -28.32
C LEU A 203 -8.83 -2.43 -29.08
N SER A 204 -8.14 -1.43 -28.56
CA SER A 204 -8.09 -0.08 -29.09
C SER A 204 -6.66 0.26 -29.48
N THR A 205 -6.50 1.12 -30.48
CA THR A 205 -5.20 1.65 -30.92
C THR A 205 -4.99 3.10 -30.46
N GLU A 206 -5.91 3.64 -29.65
CA GLU A 206 -5.86 5.02 -29.19
C GLU A 206 -4.89 5.16 -28.01
N ALA A 207 -3.70 5.71 -28.25
CA ALA A 207 -2.69 5.96 -27.21
C ALA A 207 -2.36 4.70 -26.38
N PRO A 208 -1.86 3.61 -27.01
CA PRO A 208 -1.34 2.46 -26.26
C PRO A 208 -0.11 2.85 -25.42
N HIS A 209 0.17 2.10 -24.37
CA HIS A 209 1.36 2.30 -23.55
C HIS A 209 2.62 1.95 -24.36
N GLU A 210 2.60 0.77 -24.97
CA GLU A 210 3.61 0.26 -25.90
C GLU A 210 2.93 -0.40 -27.12
N GLY A 211 3.69 -0.66 -28.18
CA GLY A 211 3.13 -1.34 -29.36
C GLY A 211 2.03 -0.55 -30.09
N THR A 212 0.97 -1.24 -30.53
CA THR A 212 -0.10 -0.65 -31.35
C THR A 212 -1.49 -0.78 -30.74
N HIS A 213 -1.75 -1.77 -29.89
CA HIS A 213 -3.03 -2.00 -29.25
C HIS A 213 -2.91 -2.05 -27.74
N HIS A 214 -3.98 -1.66 -27.06
CA HIS A 214 -4.20 -1.92 -25.64
C HIS A 214 -5.62 -2.46 -25.44
N ILE A 215 -5.88 -3.04 -24.27
CA ILE A 215 -7.23 -3.45 -23.86
C ILE A 215 -7.96 -2.24 -23.28
N GLU A 216 -9.13 -1.92 -23.82
CA GLU A 216 -9.96 -0.80 -23.35
C GLU A 216 -11.30 -1.29 -22.82
N TYR A 217 -11.73 -0.70 -21.71
CA TYR A 217 -13.06 -0.86 -21.15
C TYR A 217 -13.65 0.51 -20.78
N VAL A 218 -14.91 0.73 -21.12
CA VAL A 218 -15.65 1.94 -20.73
C VAL A 218 -16.92 1.52 -20.00
N GLN A 219 -17.06 1.93 -18.75
CA GLN A 219 -18.27 1.72 -17.96
C GLN A 219 -19.41 2.58 -18.53
N THR A 220 -20.34 2.01 -19.28
CA THR A 220 -21.48 2.76 -19.84
C THR A 220 -22.74 2.64 -19.01
N GLU A 221 -22.89 1.55 -18.27
CA GLU A 221 -24.07 1.27 -17.47
C GLU A 221 -23.70 0.36 -16.30
N CYS A 222 -24.45 0.46 -15.19
CA CYS A 222 -24.38 -0.49 -14.10
C CYS A 222 -25.69 -1.27 -14.02
N PRO A 223 -25.65 -2.56 -13.66
CA PRO A 223 -26.86 -3.36 -13.44
C PRO A 223 -27.83 -2.65 -12.48
N GLY A 224 -29.10 -2.53 -12.88
CA GLY A 224 -30.12 -1.84 -12.08
C GLY A 224 -30.14 -0.31 -12.20
N GLY A 225 -29.24 0.28 -13.00
CA GLY A 225 -29.18 1.74 -13.18
C GLY A 225 -28.48 2.48 -12.04
N GLU A 226 -27.72 1.75 -11.22
CA GLU A 226 -26.92 2.33 -10.14
C GLU A 226 -25.82 3.26 -10.69
N PRO A 227 -25.39 4.30 -9.94
CA PRO A 227 -24.35 5.22 -10.41
C PRO A 227 -22.93 4.62 -10.40
N LEU A 228 -22.69 3.59 -9.58
CA LEU A 228 -21.43 2.88 -9.44
C LEU A 228 -21.67 1.39 -9.25
N CYS A 229 -20.79 0.56 -9.81
CA CYS A 229 -20.85 -0.89 -9.68
C CYS A 229 -19.45 -1.49 -9.69
N PHE A 230 -19.33 -2.70 -9.13
CA PHE A 230 -18.09 -3.45 -9.24
C PHE A 230 -18.03 -4.15 -10.57
N GLU A 231 -16.97 -3.89 -11.33
CA GLU A 231 -16.71 -4.61 -12.57
C GLU A 231 -15.35 -5.28 -12.54
N ASN A 232 -15.27 -6.40 -13.23
CA ASN A 232 -14.07 -7.21 -13.32
C ASN A 232 -13.65 -7.33 -14.78
N ILE A 233 -12.73 -6.45 -15.18
CA ILE A 233 -12.13 -6.47 -16.50
C ILE A 233 -11.13 -7.62 -16.50
N ARG A 234 -11.41 -8.65 -17.27
CA ARG A 234 -10.60 -9.87 -17.28
C ARG A 234 -10.51 -10.49 -18.65
N TRP A 235 -9.41 -11.19 -18.88
CA TRP A 235 -9.25 -12.08 -20.02
C TRP A 235 -9.15 -13.52 -19.52
N GLN A 236 -9.83 -14.44 -20.18
CA GLN A 236 -9.91 -15.86 -19.78
C GLN A 236 -9.70 -16.79 -20.97
N ASP A 237 -9.45 -18.08 -20.68
CA ASP A 237 -9.06 -19.11 -21.67
C ASP A 237 -7.81 -18.74 -22.49
N LEU A 238 -6.86 -18.01 -21.87
CA LEU A 238 -5.58 -17.64 -22.48
C LEU A 238 -4.75 -18.87 -22.85
N ARG A 239 -4.76 -19.88 -21.99
CA ARG A 239 -3.87 -21.06 -22.06
C ARG A 239 -2.41 -20.67 -22.32
N ALA A 240 -1.91 -19.67 -21.59
CA ALA A 240 -0.57 -19.12 -21.76
C ALA A 240 0.56 -20.13 -21.42
N GLY A 241 0.19 -21.27 -20.83
CA GLY A 241 1.14 -22.28 -20.35
C GLY A 241 1.56 -22.02 -18.91
N ALA A 242 2.44 -22.89 -18.39
CA ALA A 242 3.04 -22.73 -17.08
C ALA A 242 4.27 -21.82 -17.17
N PRO A 243 4.47 -20.88 -16.24
CA PRO A 243 5.68 -20.08 -16.19
C PRO A 243 6.94 -20.95 -16.07
N ALA A 244 7.98 -20.64 -16.84
CA ALA A 244 9.23 -21.41 -16.89
C ALA A 244 10.24 -20.94 -15.83
N PHE A 245 9.81 -20.78 -14.57
CA PHE A 245 10.68 -20.38 -13.47
C PHE A 245 10.93 -21.52 -12.48
N THR A 246 12.09 -21.47 -11.83
CA THR A 246 12.43 -22.38 -10.72
C THR A 246 11.77 -21.93 -9.41
N GLY A 247 11.69 -22.81 -8.41
CA GLY A 247 11.22 -22.43 -7.08
C GLY A 247 12.01 -21.27 -6.45
N GLY A 248 13.32 -21.14 -6.76
CA GLY A 248 14.13 -20.03 -6.29
C GLY A 248 13.72 -18.67 -6.88
N SER A 249 13.32 -18.64 -8.16
CA SER A 249 12.83 -17.44 -8.85
C SER A 249 11.40 -17.07 -8.48
N PHE A 250 10.57 -18.01 -8.00
CA PHE A 250 9.20 -17.69 -7.56
C PHE A 250 9.16 -16.62 -6.47
N GLY A 251 10.14 -16.61 -5.56
CA GLY A 251 10.24 -15.60 -4.50
C GLY A 251 10.34 -14.17 -5.03
N LEU A 252 10.84 -13.99 -6.24
CA LEU A 252 10.98 -12.70 -6.94
C LEU A 252 9.94 -12.51 -8.05
N ALA A 253 9.10 -13.50 -8.31
CA ALA A 253 8.13 -13.42 -9.40
C ALA A 253 6.98 -12.47 -9.06
N TYR A 254 6.52 -11.72 -10.06
CA TYR A 254 5.43 -10.75 -9.93
C TYR A 254 4.55 -10.69 -11.19
N LEU A 255 3.29 -10.33 -10.99
CA LEU A 255 2.39 -9.89 -12.04
C LEU A 255 2.67 -8.41 -12.31
N GLU A 256 2.80 -8.05 -13.58
CA GLU A 256 2.97 -6.68 -14.06
C GLU A 256 1.84 -6.33 -15.03
N MET A 257 1.26 -5.14 -14.87
CA MET A 257 0.30 -4.56 -15.82
C MET A 257 0.53 -3.06 -15.94
N ALA A 258 0.58 -2.55 -17.17
CA ALA A 258 0.42 -1.12 -17.42
C ALA A 258 -1.07 -0.78 -17.37
N VAL A 259 -1.47 0.15 -16.52
CA VAL A 259 -2.87 0.49 -16.30
C VAL A 259 -3.06 2.01 -16.30
N GLU A 260 -4.04 2.47 -17.05
CA GLU A 260 -4.59 3.82 -16.95
C GLU A 260 -6.06 3.72 -16.52
N ILE A 261 -6.46 4.53 -15.54
CA ILE A 261 -7.86 4.62 -15.08
C ILE A 261 -8.26 6.09 -15.05
N ASP A 262 -9.03 6.48 -16.06
CA ASP A 262 -9.69 7.77 -16.15
C ASP A 262 -11.09 7.64 -15.56
N ALA A 263 -11.23 8.06 -14.31
CA ALA A 263 -12.47 8.01 -13.56
C ALA A 263 -12.78 9.38 -12.95
N VAL A 264 -14.07 9.73 -12.91
CA VAL A 264 -14.55 10.96 -12.27
C VAL A 264 -14.37 10.91 -10.74
N GLU A 265 -14.46 9.73 -10.15
CA GLU A 265 -14.13 9.47 -8.74
C GLU A 265 -13.30 8.18 -8.59
N PRO A 266 -12.37 8.15 -7.63
CA PRO A 266 -11.53 6.98 -7.40
C PRO A 266 -12.31 5.84 -6.72
N SER A 267 -11.97 4.61 -7.09
CA SER A 267 -12.37 3.41 -6.35
C SER A 267 -11.49 3.24 -5.11
N PHE A 268 -12.12 3.03 -3.97
CA PHE A 268 -11.41 2.71 -2.73
C PHE A 268 -11.25 1.20 -2.51
N TRP A 269 -11.72 0.37 -3.44
CA TRP A 269 -11.63 -1.08 -3.36
C TRP A 269 -11.41 -1.70 -4.73
N SER A 270 -10.18 -2.16 -4.98
CA SER A 270 -9.78 -2.83 -6.22
C SER A 270 -9.12 -4.18 -5.94
N GLU A 271 -9.15 -5.05 -6.94
CA GLU A 271 -8.49 -6.35 -6.98
C GLU A 271 -7.73 -6.55 -8.29
N ILE A 272 -6.61 -7.27 -8.20
CA ILE A 272 -5.72 -7.55 -9.32
C ILE A 272 -5.23 -8.98 -9.18
N GLY A 273 -5.10 -9.71 -10.29
CA GLY A 273 -4.63 -11.09 -10.18
C GLY A 273 -4.69 -11.90 -11.44
N ILE A 274 -4.54 -13.22 -11.24
CA ILE A 274 -4.49 -14.22 -12.32
C ILE A 274 -5.47 -15.36 -12.06
N ASN A 275 -5.77 -16.08 -13.14
CA ASN A 275 -6.52 -17.32 -13.12
C ASN A 275 -5.60 -18.49 -13.47
N LEU A 276 -5.66 -19.56 -12.68
CA LEU A 276 -4.97 -20.82 -12.97
C LEU A 276 -5.96 -21.86 -13.45
N HIS A 277 -5.59 -22.55 -14.54
CA HIS A 277 -6.37 -23.66 -15.05
C HIS A 277 -6.27 -24.88 -14.13
N VAL A 278 -7.43 -25.45 -13.80
CA VAL A 278 -7.57 -26.72 -13.08
C VAL A 278 -8.67 -27.56 -13.72
N GLU A 279 -8.79 -28.82 -13.30
CA GLU A 279 -9.95 -29.63 -13.64
C GLU A 279 -11.20 -29.03 -12.97
N GLY A 280 -12.03 -28.35 -13.77
CA GLY A 280 -13.23 -27.65 -13.29
C GLY A 280 -13.11 -26.13 -13.47
N PRO A 281 -13.74 -25.32 -12.59
CA PRO A 281 -13.66 -23.87 -12.68
C PRO A 281 -12.25 -23.39 -12.33
N ASP A 282 -11.74 -22.44 -13.12
CA ASP A 282 -10.42 -21.85 -12.88
C ASP A 282 -10.29 -21.27 -11.47
N GLU A 283 -9.11 -21.43 -10.89
CA GLU A 283 -8.80 -20.87 -9.59
C GLU A 283 -8.43 -19.40 -9.75
N THR A 284 -9.07 -18.52 -8.99
CA THR A 284 -8.75 -17.09 -9.00
C THR A 284 -7.85 -16.75 -7.82
N TRP A 285 -6.70 -16.14 -8.11
CA TRP A 285 -5.72 -15.70 -7.12
C TRP A 285 -5.58 -14.18 -7.21
N LEU A 286 -5.80 -13.47 -6.10
CA LEU A 286 -6.00 -12.02 -6.08
C LEU A 286 -5.15 -11.34 -5.03
N PHE A 287 -4.64 -10.15 -5.35
CA PHE A 287 -4.25 -9.18 -4.35
C PHE A 287 -5.38 -8.16 -4.19
N LYS A 288 -5.84 -7.98 -2.95
CA LYS A 288 -6.87 -7.02 -2.56
C LYS A 288 -6.86 -6.78 -1.05
N PRO A 289 -7.38 -5.65 -0.57
CA PRO A 289 -7.75 -4.47 -1.37
C PRO A 289 -6.53 -3.63 -1.74
N PHE A 290 -6.60 -2.91 -2.85
CA PHE A 290 -5.70 -1.80 -3.13
C PHE A 290 -6.44 -0.65 -3.83
N VAL A 291 -5.81 0.52 -3.91
CA VAL A 291 -6.37 1.72 -4.58
C VAL A 291 -5.41 2.15 -5.67
N PRO A 292 -5.72 1.88 -6.96
CA PRO A 292 -4.87 2.26 -8.09
C PRO A 292 -4.71 3.78 -8.15
N ARG A 293 -3.70 4.22 -8.91
CA ARG A 293 -3.57 5.62 -9.26
C ARG A 293 -4.61 5.96 -10.33
N TYR A 294 -5.20 7.15 -10.21
CA TYR A 294 -6.18 7.70 -11.15
C TYR A 294 -5.59 8.89 -11.88
N GLY A 295 -6.11 9.15 -13.08
CA GLY A 295 -5.74 10.30 -13.90
C GLY A 295 -5.12 9.89 -15.23
N ASP A 296 -4.53 10.87 -15.90
CA ASP A 296 -4.05 10.71 -17.27
C ASP A 296 -2.74 9.91 -17.32
N GLY A 297 -2.73 8.87 -18.16
CA GLY A 297 -1.54 8.09 -18.51
C GLY A 297 -1.39 6.76 -17.74
N TYR A 298 -0.55 5.90 -18.31
CA TYR A 298 -0.30 4.56 -17.77
C TYR A 298 0.62 4.59 -16.57
N HIS A 299 0.29 3.74 -15.60
CA HIS A 299 1.12 3.40 -14.46
C HIS A 299 1.38 1.89 -14.43
N ILE A 300 2.64 1.52 -14.20
CA ILE A 300 3.02 0.12 -14.06
C ILE A 300 2.70 -0.35 -12.65
N ILE A 301 1.77 -1.30 -12.54
CA ILE A 301 1.42 -1.97 -11.30
C ILE A 301 2.16 -3.30 -11.27
N GLN A 302 3.00 -3.51 -10.26
CA GLN A 302 3.66 -4.79 -10.00
C GLN A 302 3.20 -5.36 -8.67
N VAL A 303 2.78 -6.63 -8.67
CA VAL A 303 2.33 -7.36 -7.48
C VAL A 303 3.04 -8.69 -7.39
N PRO A 304 3.78 -9.00 -6.30
CA PRO A 304 4.42 -10.29 -6.14
C PRO A 304 3.42 -11.44 -6.22
N LEU A 305 3.76 -12.52 -6.93
CA LEU A 305 2.86 -13.66 -7.04
C LEU A 305 2.55 -14.27 -5.67
N ARG A 306 3.52 -14.29 -4.76
CA ARG A 306 3.39 -14.82 -3.40
C ARG A 306 2.37 -14.08 -2.52
N VAL A 307 1.94 -12.88 -2.90
CA VAL A 307 0.91 -12.12 -2.16
C VAL A 307 -0.48 -12.24 -2.77
N LEU A 308 -0.61 -12.96 -3.89
CA LEU A 308 -1.90 -13.33 -4.42
C LEU A 308 -2.52 -14.39 -3.52
N ASP A 309 -3.75 -14.15 -3.08
CA ASP A 309 -4.49 -14.99 -2.15
C ASP A 309 -5.73 -15.59 -2.80
N ARG A 310 -6.11 -16.77 -2.32
CA ARG A 310 -7.41 -17.38 -2.55
C ARG A 310 -7.96 -17.93 -1.25
N GLY A 311 -8.84 -17.17 -0.60
CA GLY A 311 -9.58 -17.66 0.57
C GLY A 311 -8.70 -17.87 1.80
N GLY A 312 -7.65 -17.05 1.96
CA GLY A 312 -6.67 -17.15 3.04
C GLY A 312 -5.47 -18.02 2.72
N GLU A 313 -5.43 -18.66 1.55
CA GLU A 313 -4.27 -19.38 1.04
C GLU A 313 -3.46 -18.49 0.08
N SER A 314 -2.17 -18.32 0.34
CA SER A 314 -1.26 -17.61 -0.56
C SER A 314 -0.80 -18.50 -1.72
N LEU A 315 -0.63 -17.91 -2.89
CA LEU A 315 -0.13 -18.59 -4.08
C LEU A 315 1.31 -19.07 -3.84
N THR A 316 1.62 -20.29 -4.26
CA THR A 316 2.94 -20.91 -4.10
C THR A 316 3.51 -21.34 -5.44
N PHE A 317 4.79 -21.72 -5.43
CA PHE A 317 5.46 -22.29 -6.59
C PHE A 317 4.74 -23.53 -7.11
N GLU A 318 4.32 -24.44 -6.22
CA GLU A 318 3.68 -25.71 -6.57
C GLU A 318 2.37 -25.51 -7.32
N HIS A 319 1.63 -24.45 -7.00
CA HIS A 319 0.42 -24.08 -7.72
C HIS A 319 0.70 -23.73 -9.19
N LEU A 320 1.78 -22.98 -9.46
CA LEU A 320 2.12 -22.53 -10.82
C LEU A 320 2.92 -23.55 -11.62
N ALA A 321 3.78 -24.33 -10.97
CA ALA A 321 4.66 -25.29 -11.65
C ALA A 321 3.90 -26.39 -12.41
N ALA A 322 2.66 -26.69 -11.97
CA ALA A 322 1.84 -27.76 -12.54
C ALA A 322 0.63 -27.25 -13.34
N ARG A 323 0.39 -25.93 -13.39
CA ARG A 323 -0.85 -25.35 -13.91
C ARG A 323 -0.57 -24.26 -14.94
N SER A 324 -1.43 -24.17 -15.95
CA SER A 324 -1.34 -23.09 -16.92
C SER A 324 -2.00 -21.82 -16.40
N VAL A 325 -1.40 -20.66 -16.68
CA VAL A 325 -2.07 -19.38 -16.48
C VAL A 325 -3.15 -19.24 -17.56
N ASN A 326 -4.39 -19.09 -17.13
CA ASN A 326 -5.56 -19.07 -18.01
C ASN A 326 -6.23 -17.70 -18.12
N GLY A 327 -5.82 -16.74 -17.31
CA GLY A 327 -6.39 -15.41 -17.33
C GLY A 327 -5.66 -14.42 -16.43
N PHE A 328 -5.97 -13.15 -16.64
CA PHE A 328 -5.62 -12.05 -15.75
C PHE A 328 -6.85 -11.18 -15.53
N ARG A 329 -6.81 -10.35 -14.49
CA ARG A 329 -7.91 -9.44 -14.17
C ARG A 329 -7.48 -8.19 -13.41
N LEU A 330 -8.25 -7.14 -13.65
CA LEU A 330 -8.32 -5.92 -12.85
C LEU A 330 -9.80 -5.67 -12.53
N GLY A 331 -10.15 -5.65 -11.25
CA GLY A 331 -11.49 -5.34 -10.80
C GLY A 331 -11.50 -4.14 -9.88
N ALA A 332 -12.49 -3.27 -10.00
CA ALA A 332 -12.69 -2.16 -9.10
C ALA A 332 -14.14 -1.70 -9.13
N ILE A 333 -14.48 -0.78 -8.23
CA ILE A 333 -15.72 -0.02 -8.32
C ILE A 333 -15.54 1.07 -9.36
N PHE A 334 -16.28 1.00 -10.46
CA PHE A 334 -16.24 2.02 -11.50
C PHE A 334 -17.56 2.80 -11.55
N PRO A 335 -17.50 4.12 -11.42
CA PRO A 335 -18.59 5.00 -11.83
C PRO A 335 -18.89 4.86 -13.32
N VAL A 336 -20.16 5.05 -13.70
CA VAL A 336 -20.51 5.21 -15.11
C VAL A 336 -19.70 6.37 -15.73
N GLY A 337 -19.12 6.12 -16.90
CA GLY A 337 -18.21 7.02 -17.61
C GLY A 337 -16.73 6.69 -17.42
N THR A 338 -16.37 5.83 -16.46
CA THR A 338 -14.97 5.44 -16.23
C THR A 338 -14.39 4.71 -17.42
N ARG A 339 -13.21 5.13 -17.86
CA ARG A 339 -12.41 4.45 -18.88
C ARG A 339 -11.21 3.78 -18.22
N VAL A 340 -11.01 2.53 -18.55
CA VAL A 340 -9.87 1.73 -18.08
C VAL A 340 -9.12 1.22 -19.29
N ARG A 341 -7.80 1.41 -19.28
CA ARG A 341 -6.90 0.86 -20.27
C ARG A 341 -5.89 -0.05 -19.59
N ILE A 342 -5.67 -1.23 -20.17
CA ILE A 342 -4.73 -2.24 -19.69
C ILE A 342 -3.81 -2.59 -20.85
N ASP A 343 -2.52 -2.53 -20.60
CA ASP A 343 -1.48 -2.82 -21.56
C ASP A 343 -0.33 -3.62 -20.93
N GLU A 344 0.49 -4.27 -21.76
CA GLU A 344 1.70 -4.99 -21.36
C GLU A 344 1.54 -5.85 -20.08
N VAL A 345 0.68 -6.88 -20.18
CA VAL A 345 0.39 -7.79 -19.07
C VAL A 345 1.36 -8.97 -19.11
N ALA A 346 2.15 -9.13 -18.06
CA ALA A 346 3.11 -10.22 -17.97
C ALA A 346 3.31 -10.73 -16.54
N ILE A 347 3.73 -11.99 -16.44
CA ILE A 347 4.37 -12.51 -15.22
C ILE A 347 5.87 -12.48 -15.46
N ARG A 348 6.63 -11.83 -14.57
CA ARG A 348 8.11 -11.73 -14.67
C ARG A 348 8.79 -12.30 -13.44
N TRP A 349 10.06 -12.70 -13.56
CA TRP A 349 10.83 -13.33 -12.48
C TRP A 349 12.35 -13.26 -12.68
#